data_AF-A0A7Y0H4I3-F1
#
_entry.id   AF-A0A7Y0H4I3-F1
#
_cell.length_a   1.000
_cell.length_b   1.000
_cell.length_c   1.000
_cell.angle_alpha   90.00
_cell.angle_beta   90.00
_cell.angle_gamma   90.00
#
_symmetry.space_group_name_H-M   'P 1'
#
loop_
_entity.id
_entity.type
_entity.pdbx_description
1 polymer ?
#
loop_
_entity_poly.entity_id
_entity_poly.type
_entity_poly.pdbx_seq_one_letter_code
_entity_poly.pdbx_strand_id
1 'polypeptide(L)'
;MTNEQAEYADLVTITYAPAIEYGNATDPDEWVEVEIGGGEEWSVGWLDRIADESVWPLGVTYVRRTNVTHVSWGADGAAIAITVAIAKEAFDVVVGMAVARLLSALAEKVRPAAVPVDLDVAVDRARQRVATHYEVSADELRLVQTTDGTDGIAVVFEHGDGSVRYEVEIGLTTPTAQTVRCKRVYVG
;
A
#
# COMPACT_ATOMS: atom_id res chain seq x y z
N MET A 1 -2.10 4.69 31.39
CA MET A 1 -2.30 5.46 30.16
C MET A 1 -0.92 5.74 29.60
N THR A 2 -0.44 4.89 28.69
CA THR A 2 0.77 5.16 27.93
C THR A 2 0.45 6.31 26.99
N ASN A 3 1.19 7.42 27.09
CA ASN A 3 1.13 8.49 26.09
C ASN A 3 1.38 7.86 24.73
N GLU A 4 0.37 7.83 23.86
CA GLU A 4 0.60 7.59 22.44
C GLU A 4 1.46 8.75 21.93
N GLN A 5 2.72 8.49 21.59
CA GLN A 5 3.55 9.50 20.94
C GLN A 5 2.99 9.72 19.54
N ALA A 6 2.63 10.97 19.26
CA ALA A 6 2.27 11.40 17.92
C ALA A 6 3.56 11.72 17.16
N GLU A 7 3.68 11.16 15.97
CA GLU A 7 4.83 11.30 15.09
C GLU A 7 4.40 12.09 13.86
N TYR A 8 5.19 13.07 13.46
CA TYR A 8 4.97 13.77 12.20
C TYR A 8 5.38 12.87 11.04
N ALA A 9 4.51 12.71 10.04
CA ALA A 9 4.82 12.01 8.81
C ALA A 9 4.19 12.69 7.59
N ASP A 10 5.00 12.86 6.56
CA ASP A 10 4.59 13.33 5.22
C ASP A 10 3.84 12.22 4.47
N LEU A 11 4.10 10.97 4.85
CA LEU A 11 3.53 9.79 4.22
C LEU A 11 3.30 8.67 5.24
N VAL A 12 2.12 8.06 5.21
CA VAL A 12 1.87 6.81 5.92
C VAL A 12 1.51 5.73 4.90
N THR A 13 2.22 4.61 4.92
CA THR A 13 1.95 3.45 4.07
C THR A 13 1.58 2.25 4.94
N ILE A 14 0.52 1.54 4.54
CA ILE A 14 0.14 0.25 5.11
C ILE A 14 0.14 -0.78 3.97
N THR A 15 1.10 -1.69 4.00
CA THR A 15 1.31 -2.73 2.98
C THR A 15 0.85 -4.08 3.50
N TYR A 16 -0.10 -4.70 2.82
CA TYR A 16 -0.49 -6.10 3.01
C TYR A 16 0.26 -6.96 1.99
N ALA A 17 0.87 -8.05 2.43
CA ALA A 17 1.54 -8.99 1.53
C ALA A 17 1.40 -10.44 2.04
N PRO A 18 1.46 -11.45 1.16
CA PRO A 18 1.52 -12.85 1.58
C PRO A 18 2.80 -13.11 2.40
N ALA A 19 2.76 -14.01 3.37
CA ALA A 19 3.94 -14.43 4.14
C ALA A 19 4.62 -15.64 3.49
N ILE A 20 5.95 -15.61 3.32
CA ILE A 20 6.72 -16.75 2.75
C ILE A 20 7.34 -17.64 3.85
N GLU A 21 7.74 -17.08 5.00
CA GLU A 21 8.51 -17.82 6.02
C GLU A 21 8.00 -17.60 7.44
N TYR A 22 7.08 -18.44 7.96
CA TYR A 22 6.59 -18.36 9.35
C TYR A 22 6.26 -16.92 9.82
N GLY A 23 5.80 -16.05 8.91
CA GLY A 23 5.48 -14.64 9.17
C GLY A 23 6.66 -13.65 9.19
N ASN A 24 7.89 -14.07 8.87
CA ASN A 24 9.09 -13.22 8.94
C ASN A 24 9.55 -12.59 7.63
N ALA A 25 9.06 -13.07 6.49
CA ALA A 25 9.31 -12.49 5.18
C ALA A 25 8.00 -12.39 4.41
N THR A 26 7.84 -11.32 3.66
CA THR A 26 6.71 -11.13 2.75
C THR A 26 7.06 -11.63 1.36
N ASP A 27 6.03 -12.01 0.62
CA ASP A 27 6.15 -12.34 -0.79
C ASP A 27 6.51 -11.09 -1.58
N PRO A 28 7.69 -11.04 -2.23
CA PRO A 28 8.06 -9.87 -3.00
C PRO A 28 7.20 -9.74 -4.26
N ASP A 29 6.53 -10.81 -4.71
CA ASP A 29 5.80 -10.83 -5.98
C ASP A 29 4.38 -10.29 -5.87
N GLU A 30 3.84 -10.11 -4.66
CA GLU A 30 2.46 -9.71 -4.49
C GLU A 30 2.25 -8.86 -3.25
N TRP A 31 1.58 -7.72 -3.43
CA TRP A 31 1.28 -6.80 -2.33
C TRP A 31 0.07 -5.92 -2.64
N VAL A 32 -0.54 -5.40 -1.57
CA VAL A 32 -1.53 -4.33 -1.61
C VAL A 32 -1.10 -3.23 -0.67
N GLU A 33 -0.92 -2.02 -1.18
CA GLU A 33 -0.52 -0.87 -0.40
C GLU A 33 -1.67 0.13 -0.30
N VAL A 34 -1.86 0.64 0.91
CA VAL A 34 -2.73 1.77 1.21
C VAL A 34 -1.83 2.93 1.61
N GLU A 35 -1.79 3.95 0.76
CA GLU A 35 -1.03 5.19 1.01
C GLU A 35 -1.98 6.26 1.52
N ILE A 36 -1.61 6.88 2.63
CA ILE A 36 -2.36 7.95 3.28
C ILE A 36 -1.48 9.19 3.20
N GLY A 37 -1.96 10.21 2.48
CA GLY A 37 -1.24 11.48 2.33
C GLY A 37 -1.05 12.17 3.68
N GLY A 38 0.16 12.67 3.95
CA GLY A 38 0.53 13.27 5.23
C GLY A 38 0.66 14.79 5.21
N GLY A 39 1.03 15.32 6.39
CA GLY A 39 0.95 16.73 6.79
C GLY A 39 0.45 16.95 8.22
N GLU A 40 0.11 15.86 8.94
CA GLU A 40 -0.43 15.87 10.30
C GLU A 40 0.41 14.99 11.25
N GLU A 41 0.17 15.16 12.55
CA GLU A 41 0.71 14.31 13.61
C GLU A 41 -0.07 12.99 13.70
N TRP A 42 0.59 11.87 13.42
CA TRP A 42 0.00 10.53 13.45
C TRP A 42 0.32 9.78 14.75
N SER A 43 -0.68 9.21 15.40
CA SER A 43 -0.44 8.25 16.49
C SER A 43 -0.07 6.89 15.91
N VAL A 44 1.20 6.48 16.09
CA VAL A 44 1.69 5.16 15.68
C VAL A 44 0.88 4.05 16.37
N GLY A 45 0.54 4.22 17.65
CA GLY A 45 -0.29 3.27 18.37
C GLY A 45 -1.70 3.12 17.80
N TRP A 46 -2.27 4.21 17.26
CA TRP A 46 -3.55 4.14 16.55
C TRP A 46 -3.42 3.48 15.18
N LEU A 47 -2.38 3.79 14.41
CA LEU A 47 -2.11 3.17 13.11
C LEU A 47 -1.90 1.65 13.24
N ASP A 48 -1.11 1.24 14.23
CA ASP A 48 -0.88 -0.15 14.58
C ASP A 48 -2.21 -0.86 14.90
N ARG A 49 -3.06 -0.23 15.72
CA ARG A 49 -4.36 -0.79 16.10
C ARG A 49 -5.28 -0.97 14.90
N ILE A 50 -5.43 0.02 14.03
CA ILE A 50 -6.34 -0.11 12.88
C ILE A 50 -5.82 -1.12 11.85
N ALA A 51 -4.50 -1.29 11.74
CA ALA A 51 -3.89 -2.34 10.92
C ALA A 51 -4.14 -3.73 11.52
N ASP A 52 -4.09 -3.87 12.84
CA ASP A 52 -4.44 -5.12 13.52
C ASP A 52 -5.95 -5.41 13.41
N GLU A 53 -6.81 -4.42 13.64
CA GLU A 53 -8.28 -4.54 13.56
C GLU A 53 -8.81 -4.78 12.13
N SER A 54 -8.03 -4.44 11.11
CA SER A 54 -8.38 -4.72 9.72
C SER A 54 -8.27 -6.23 9.38
N VAL A 55 -7.37 -6.96 10.05
CA VAL A 55 -7.09 -8.38 9.76
C VAL A 55 -7.55 -9.33 10.86
N TRP A 56 -7.37 -8.98 12.13
CA TRP A 56 -7.68 -9.84 13.28
C TRP A 56 -9.08 -10.48 13.24
N PRO A 57 -10.17 -9.74 12.91
CA PRO A 57 -11.51 -10.32 12.86
C PRO A 57 -11.72 -11.36 11.75
N LEU A 58 -10.80 -11.45 10.79
CA LEU A 58 -10.87 -12.38 9.65
C LEU A 58 -10.36 -13.78 10.02
N GLY A 59 -9.80 -13.96 11.22
CA GLY A 59 -9.42 -15.28 11.75
C GLY A 59 -8.20 -15.90 11.06
N VAL A 60 -7.34 -15.09 10.44
CA VAL A 60 -6.12 -15.53 9.75
C VAL A 60 -4.88 -15.27 10.60
N THR A 61 -3.85 -16.08 10.38
CA THR A 61 -2.53 -15.81 10.97
C THR A 61 -1.87 -14.65 10.22
N TYR A 62 -1.33 -13.68 10.95
CA TYR A 62 -0.61 -12.56 10.37
C TYR A 62 0.50 -12.06 11.30
N VAL A 63 1.45 -11.33 10.74
CA VAL A 63 2.49 -10.60 11.47
C VAL A 63 2.49 -9.15 11.02
N ARG A 64 2.48 -8.22 11.97
CA ARG A 64 2.60 -6.79 11.71
C ARG A 64 3.99 -6.29 12.07
N ARG A 65 4.53 -5.40 11.25
CA ARG A 65 5.77 -4.66 11.51
C ARG A 65 5.54 -3.20 11.25
N THR A 66 6.15 -2.34 12.06
CA THR A 66 6.10 -0.89 11.87
C THR A 66 7.51 -0.35 11.84
N ASN A 67 7.81 0.44 10.82
CA ASN A 67 9.05 1.16 10.66
C ASN A 67 8.73 2.66 10.59
N VAL A 68 9.48 3.46 11.35
CA VAL A 68 9.31 4.91 11.40
C VAL A 68 10.62 5.54 10.98
N THR A 69 10.59 6.33 9.91
CA THR A 69 11.76 7.09 9.44
C THR A 69 11.63 8.54 9.89
N HIS A 70 12.60 8.97 10.70
CA HIS A 70 12.72 10.38 11.10
C HIS A 70 13.76 11.06 10.21
N VAL A 71 13.37 12.10 9.48
CA VAL A 71 14.31 12.96 8.75
C VAL A 71 14.39 14.30 9.47
N SER A 72 15.60 14.71 9.84
CA SER A 72 15.84 15.99 10.52
C SER A 72 15.75 17.16 9.54
N TRP A 73 14.73 18.00 9.74
CA TRP A 73 14.51 19.38 9.23
C TRP A 73 15.14 19.73 7.87
N GLY A 74 14.31 19.74 6.83
CA GLY A 74 14.62 20.34 5.52
C GLY A 74 14.60 19.36 4.33
N ALA A 75 14.34 18.09 4.56
CA ALA A 75 14.10 17.11 3.50
C ALA A 75 12.72 16.46 3.72
N ASP A 76 11.89 16.50 2.69
CA ASP A 76 10.66 15.70 2.60
C ASP A 76 11.02 14.22 2.81
N GLY A 77 10.31 13.50 3.68
CA GLY A 77 10.57 12.05 3.83
C GLY A 77 10.36 11.45 5.22
N ALA A 78 9.74 12.18 6.16
CA ALA A 78 9.28 11.52 7.38
C ALA A 78 8.15 10.55 7.02
N ALA A 79 8.35 9.25 7.25
CA ALA A 79 7.40 8.23 6.82
C ALA A 79 7.14 7.20 7.91
N ILE A 80 5.89 6.75 7.98
CA ILE A 80 5.49 5.60 8.80
C ILE A 80 5.09 4.49 7.82
N ALA A 81 5.81 3.37 7.85
CA ALA A 81 5.55 2.20 7.03
C ALA A 81 5.12 1.04 7.91
N ILE A 82 3.91 0.53 7.68
CA ILE A 82 3.38 -0.65 8.38
C ILE A 82 3.24 -1.79 7.37
N THR A 83 3.86 -2.92 7.65
CA THR A 83 3.71 -4.13 6.85
C THR A 83 2.87 -5.15 7.62
N VAL A 84 1.84 -5.68 6.98
CA VAL A 84 0.96 -6.72 7.49
C VAL A 84 1.13 -7.97 6.62
N ALA A 85 1.96 -8.90 7.08
CA ALA A 85 2.23 -10.16 6.42
C ALA A 85 1.12 -11.17 6.78
N ILE A 86 0.26 -11.53 5.82
CA ILE A 86 -0.86 -12.46 6.01
C ILE A 86 -0.46 -13.84 5.50
N ALA A 87 -0.92 -14.92 6.15
CA ALA A 87 -0.71 -16.29 5.68
C ALA A 87 -1.05 -16.43 4.17
N LYS A 88 -0.10 -16.97 3.40
CA LYS A 88 -0.15 -16.97 1.92
C LYS A 88 -1.40 -17.62 1.37
N GLU A 89 -1.82 -18.73 1.97
CA GLU A 89 -3.03 -19.46 1.61
C GLU A 89 -4.34 -18.68 1.80
N ALA A 90 -4.34 -17.64 2.65
CA ALA A 90 -5.51 -16.84 2.94
C ALA A 90 -5.50 -15.47 2.24
N PHE A 91 -4.35 -15.03 1.73
CA PHE A 91 -4.12 -13.66 1.26
C PHE A 91 -5.19 -13.19 0.25
N ASP A 92 -5.34 -13.90 -0.87
CA ASP A 92 -6.28 -13.56 -1.94
C ASP A 92 -7.74 -13.48 -1.46
N VAL A 93 -8.10 -14.28 -0.47
CA VAL A 93 -9.46 -14.36 0.06
C VAL A 93 -9.75 -13.17 0.97
N VAL A 94 -8.77 -12.71 1.76
CA VAL A 94 -9.01 -11.78 2.87
C VAL A 94 -8.50 -10.37 2.64
N VAL A 95 -7.53 -10.16 1.74
CA VAL A 95 -6.88 -8.86 1.57
C VAL A 95 -7.86 -7.75 1.17
N GLY A 96 -8.81 -8.04 0.28
CA GLY A 96 -9.85 -7.08 -0.09
C GLY A 96 -10.74 -6.66 1.09
N MET A 97 -11.08 -7.62 1.97
CA MET A 97 -11.84 -7.33 3.19
C MET A 97 -11.02 -6.51 4.19
N ALA A 98 -9.74 -6.84 4.36
CA ALA A 98 -8.84 -6.11 5.25
C ALA A 98 -8.67 -4.66 4.80
N VAL A 99 -8.40 -4.44 3.51
CA VAL A 99 -8.28 -3.09 2.94
C VAL A 99 -9.56 -2.29 3.12
N ALA A 100 -10.74 -2.88 2.84
CA ALA A 100 -12.02 -2.19 3.04
C ALA A 100 -12.27 -1.78 4.50
N ARG A 101 -11.90 -2.63 5.46
CA ARG A 101 -12.00 -2.32 6.91
C ARG A 101 -11.05 -1.19 7.30
N LEU A 102 -9.81 -1.24 6.83
CA LEU A 102 -8.82 -0.19 7.06
C LEU A 102 -9.32 1.16 6.50
N LEU A 103 -9.78 1.18 5.25
CA LEU A 103 -10.30 2.40 4.61
C LEU A 103 -11.50 2.97 5.37
N SER A 104 -12.37 2.10 5.92
CA SER A 104 -13.49 2.52 6.76
C SER A 104 -13.02 3.19 8.06
N ALA A 105 -12.03 2.60 8.74
CA ALA A 105 -11.46 3.18 9.96
C ALA A 105 -10.72 4.51 9.69
N LEU A 106 -10.06 4.63 8.54
CA LEU A 106 -9.41 5.87 8.11
C LEU A 106 -10.44 6.97 7.84
N ALA A 107 -11.55 6.65 7.17
CA ALA A 107 -12.60 7.61 6.84
C ALA A 107 -13.31 8.21 8.08
N GLU A 108 -13.34 7.49 9.20
CA GLU A 108 -13.91 8.01 10.44
C GLU A 108 -13.04 9.10 11.08
N LYS A 109 -11.71 9.00 10.96
CA LYS A 109 -10.75 9.90 11.62
C LYS A 109 -10.24 10.99 10.70
N VAL A 110 -9.81 10.61 9.50
CA VAL A 110 -9.32 11.52 8.48
C VAL A 110 -10.58 11.93 7.71
N ARG A 111 -11.07 13.16 7.93
CA ARG A 111 -12.16 13.76 7.13
C ARG A 111 -11.57 14.69 6.06
N PRO A 112 -10.90 14.20 5.02
CA PRO A 112 -10.39 15.07 3.97
C PRO A 112 -11.50 15.37 2.98
N ALA A 113 -11.34 16.50 2.30
CA ALA A 113 -12.04 16.75 1.05
C ALA A 113 -11.51 15.75 0.01
N ALA A 114 -12.41 15.09 -0.71
CA ALA A 114 -12.03 14.30 -1.88
C ALA A 114 -11.28 15.19 -2.86
N VAL A 115 -10.00 14.91 -3.09
CA VAL A 115 -9.26 15.50 -4.21
C VAL A 115 -9.21 14.43 -5.30
N PRO A 116 -9.95 14.60 -6.41
CA PRO A 116 -9.82 13.72 -7.56
C PRO A 116 -8.35 13.68 -7.98
N VAL A 117 -7.77 12.48 -8.04
CA VAL A 117 -6.44 12.29 -8.61
C VAL A 117 -6.63 12.11 -10.11
N ASP A 118 -5.91 12.91 -10.89
CA ASP A 118 -5.87 12.75 -12.35
C ASP A 118 -5.36 11.35 -12.70
N LEU A 119 -5.95 10.75 -13.74
CA LEU A 119 -5.62 9.40 -14.18
C LEU A 119 -4.13 9.23 -14.46
N ASP A 120 -3.51 10.19 -15.16
CA ASP A 120 -2.10 10.13 -15.54
C ASP A 120 -1.22 10.22 -14.29
N VAL A 121 -1.62 11.03 -13.31
CA VAL A 121 -0.94 11.13 -12.01
C VAL A 121 -1.07 9.83 -11.22
N ALA A 122 -2.24 9.19 -11.23
CA ALA A 122 -2.46 7.92 -10.55
C ALA A 122 -1.59 6.80 -11.16
N VAL A 123 -1.51 6.73 -12.48
CA VAL A 123 -0.67 5.77 -13.21
C VAL A 123 0.81 6.02 -12.96
N ASP A 124 1.27 7.27 -12.98
CA ASP A 124 2.67 7.58 -12.73
C ASP A 124 3.09 7.26 -11.30
N ARG A 125 2.25 7.56 -10.30
CA ARG A 125 2.47 7.14 -8.91
C ARG A 125 2.55 5.63 -8.77
N ALA A 126 1.64 4.90 -9.42
CA ALA A 126 1.68 3.44 -9.41
C ALA A 126 2.99 2.90 -10.04
N ARG A 127 3.46 3.51 -11.14
CA ARG A 127 4.76 3.18 -11.73
C ARG A 127 5.91 3.39 -10.75
N GLN A 128 5.96 4.54 -10.07
CA GLN A 128 6.98 4.84 -9.06
C GLN A 128 6.96 3.84 -7.89
N ARG A 129 5.78 3.37 -7.49
CA ARG A 129 5.64 2.35 -6.44
C ARG A 129 6.13 0.99 -6.88
N VAL A 130 5.77 0.53 -8.08
CA VAL A 130 6.32 -0.70 -8.65
C VAL A 130 7.85 -0.60 -8.73
N ALA A 131 8.37 0.52 -9.24
CA ALA A 131 9.80 0.76 -9.32
C ALA A 131 10.50 0.65 -7.95
N THR A 132 9.93 1.31 -6.93
CA THR A 132 10.47 1.28 -5.56
C THR A 132 10.40 -0.11 -4.95
N HIS A 133 9.27 -0.80 -5.08
CA HIS A 133 9.06 -2.10 -4.44
C HIS A 133 9.93 -3.20 -5.04
N TYR A 134 10.12 -3.18 -6.37
CA TYR A 134 10.89 -4.19 -7.09
C TYR A 134 12.35 -3.78 -7.36
N GLU A 135 12.79 -2.62 -6.85
CA GLU A 135 14.13 -2.07 -7.04
C GLU A 135 14.51 -1.95 -8.53
N VAL A 136 13.56 -1.56 -9.38
CA VAL A 136 13.75 -1.34 -10.82
C VAL A 136 13.62 0.14 -11.16
N SER A 137 14.21 0.59 -12.27
CA SER A 137 14.03 1.98 -12.70
C SER A 137 12.60 2.20 -13.18
N ALA A 138 11.97 3.32 -12.77
CA ALA A 138 10.67 3.71 -13.30
C ALA A 138 10.71 3.91 -14.83
N ASP A 139 11.85 4.34 -15.38
CA ASP A 139 12.04 4.53 -16.82
C ASP A 139 12.08 3.20 -17.61
N GLU A 140 12.36 2.08 -16.92
CA GLU A 140 12.35 0.74 -17.50
C GLU A 140 10.94 0.11 -17.50
N LEU A 141 9.96 0.75 -16.85
CA LEU A 141 8.57 0.28 -16.75
C LEU A 141 7.69 0.92 -17.82
N ARG A 142 7.45 0.17 -18.89
CA ARG A 142 6.57 0.59 -19.98
C ARG A 142 5.13 0.22 -19.69
N LEU A 143 4.23 1.20 -19.73
CA LEU A 143 2.78 0.93 -19.70
C LEU A 143 2.36 0.25 -21.01
N VAL A 144 1.84 -0.97 -20.93
CA VAL A 144 1.43 -1.76 -22.12
C VAL A 144 -0.08 -2.01 -22.20
N GLN A 145 -0.80 -1.88 -21.08
CA GLN A 145 -2.24 -2.03 -21.04
C GLN A 145 -2.85 -1.14 -19.95
N THR A 146 -4.02 -0.58 -20.25
CA THR A 146 -4.89 0.13 -19.30
C THR A 146 -6.31 -0.36 -19.50
N THR A 147 -7.05 -0.57 -18.41
CA THR A 147 -8.44 -0.99 -18.43
C THR A 147 -9.19 -0.24 -17.33
N ASP A 148 -10.19 0.55 -17.74
CA ASP A 148 -11.00 1.32 -16.81
C ASP A 148 -12.03 0.43 -16.12
N GLY A 149 -12.15 0.59 -14.80
CA GLY A 149 -13.16 -0.07 -13.97
C GLY A 149 -14.07 0.95 -13.27
N THR A 150 -15.10 0.45 -12.61
CA THR A 150 -16.05 1.29 -11.87
C THR A 150 -15.43 1.87 -10.59
N ASP A 151 -14.57 1.10 -9.91
CA ASP A 151 -14.00 1.46 -8.60
C ASP A 151 -12.50 1.80 -8.65
N GLY A 152 -11.91 1.76 -9.84
CA GLY A 152 -10.48 1.93 -10.06
C GLY A 152 -10.05 1.64 -11.49
N ILE A 153 -8.75 1.59 -11.73
CA ILE A 153 -8.16 1.24 -13.02
C ILE A 153 -7.20 0.07 -12.87
N ALA A 154 -7.15 -0.80 -13.89
CA ALA A 154 -6.15 -1.83 -14.00
C ALA A 154 -5.12 -1.42 -15.06
N VAL A 155 -3.84 -1.51 -14.72
CA VAL A 155 -2.73 -1.23 -15.63
C VAL A 155 -1.72 -2.36 -15.62
N VAL A 156 -1.05 -2.55 -16.74
CA VAL A 156 0.06 -3.50 -16.85
C VAL A 156 1.32 -2.73 -17.23
N PHE A 157 2.34 -2.83 -16.37
CA PHE A 157 3.68 -2.40 -16.72
C PHE A 157 4.50 -3.60 -17.19
N GLU A 158 5.28 -3.43 -18.24
CA GLU A 158 6.24 -4.42 -18.72
C GLU A 158 7.65 -3.87 -18.53
N HIS A 159 8.53 -4.70 -17.99
CA HIS A 159 9.95 -4.35 -17.88
C HIS A 159 10.56 -4.23 -19.29
N GLY A 160 11.55 -3.36 -19.48
CA GLY A 160 12.11 -3.04 -20.80
C GLY A 160 12.68 -4.23 -21.58
N ASP A 161 13.08 -5.30 -20.89
CA ASP A 161 13.56 -6.55 -21.50
C ASP A 161 12.44 -7.55 -21.84
N GLY A 162 11.18 -7.25 -21.51
CA GLY A 162 10.02 -8.09 -21.75
C GLY A 162 9.92 -9.34 -20.87
N SER A 163 10.81 -9.54 -19.91
CA SER A 163 10.88 -10.76 -19.08
C SER A 163 9.85 -10.77 -17.94
N VAL A 164 9.36 -9.60 -17.55
CA VAL A 164 8.48 -9.43 -16.39
C VAL A 164 7.36 -8.46 -16.73
N ARG A 165 6.15 -8.81 -16.27
CA ARG A 165 4.99 -7.94 -16.23
C ARG A 165 4.56 -7.70 -14.80
N TYR A 166 4.05 -6.50 -14.54
CA TYR A 166 3.47 -6.08 -13.28
C TYR A 166 2.01 -5.76 -13.54
N GLU A 167 1.13 -6.60 -13.02
CA GLU A 167 -0.32 -6.39 -13.06
C GLU A 167 -0.69 -5.53 -11.85
N VAL A 168 -1.26 -4.35 -12.11
CA VAL A 168 -1.50 -3.34 -11.08
C VAL A 168 -2.95 -2.88 -11.10
N GLU A 169 -3.60 -2.91 -9.95
CA GLU A 169 -4.93 -2.33 -9.75
C GLU A 169 -4.81 -1.09 -8.85
N ILE A 170 -5.34 0.03 -9.31
CA ILE A 170 -5.29 1.31 -8.60
C ILE A 170 -6.71 1.70 -8.21
N GLY A 171 -6.98 1.78 -6.90
CA GLY A 171 -8.25 2.27 -6.40
C GLY A 171 -8.32 3.80 -6.48
N LEU A 172 -9.38 4.30 -7.11
CA LEU A 172 -9.59 5.75 -7.33
C LEU A 172 -10.65 6.36 -6.41
N THR A 173 -11.27 5.55 -5.55
CA THR A 173 -12.53 5.88 -4.89
C THR A 173 -12.42 6.37 -3.45
N THR A 174 -11.22 6.46 -2.87
CA THR A 174 -11.07 6.91 -1.48
C THR A 174 -10.41 8.28 -1.35
N PRO A 175 -11.12 9.28 -0.76
CA PRO A 175 -10.58 10.63 -0.58
C PRO A 175 -9.45 10.72 0.45
N THR A 176 -9.28 9.66 1.24
CA THR A 176 -8.34 9.55 2.36
C THR A 176 -7.07 8.79 2.04
N ALA A 177 -7.09 7.94 1.03
CA ALA A 177 -5.99 7.04 0.73
C ALA A 177 -6.03 6.58 -0.72
N GLN A 178 -4.87 6.35 -1.32
CA GLN A 178 -4.75 5.67 -2.60
C GLN A 178 -4.37 4.21 -2.36
N THR A 179 -5.11 3.29 -2.97
CA THR A 179 -4.79 1.87 -2.92
C THR A 179 -4.13 1.42 -4.21
N VAL A 180 -3.07 0.61 -4.08
CA VAL A 180 -2.40 -0.02 -5.21
C VAL A 180 -2.20 -1.49 -4.87
N ARG A 181 -2.79 -2.39 -5.66
CA ARG A 181 -2.49 -3.82 -5.64
C ARG A 181 -1.55 -4.12 -6.78
N CYS A 182 -0.49 -4.89 -6.54
CA CYS A 182 0.44 -5.29 -7.58
C CYS A 182 0.75 -6.78 -7.48
N LYS A 183 0.87 -7.41 -8.65
CA LYS A 183 1.37 -8.77 -8.82
C LYS A 183 2.43 -8.83 -9.91
N ARG A 184 3.60 -9.38 -9.60
CA ARG A 184 4.68 -9.66 -10.55
C ARG A 184 4.46 -10.99 -11.25
N VAL A 185 4.58 -10.99 -12.57
CA VAL A 185 4.37 -12.15 -13.44
C VAL A 185 5.57 -12.30 -14.37
N TYR A 186 6.23 -13.46 -14.32
CA TYR A 186 7.35 -13.79 -15.19
C TYR A 186 6.84 -14.26 -16.56
N VAL A 187 7.38 -13.68 -17.63
CA VAL A 187 7.11 -14.05 -19.02
C VAL A 187 8.20 -15.03 -19.47
N GLY A 188 7.78 -16.22 -19.89
CA GLY A 188 8.66 -17.30 -20.36
C GLY A 188 9.14 -17.15 -21.81
#